data_AF-A0A920AU93-F1
#
_entry.id   AF-A0A920AU93-F1
#
_cell.length_a   1.000
_cell.length_b   1.000
_cell.length_c   1.000
_cell.angle_alpha   90.00
_cell.angle_beta   90.00
_cell.angle_gamma   90.00
#
_symmetry.space_group_name_H-M   'P 1'
#
loop_
_entity.id
_entity.type
_entity.pdbx_description
1 polymer ?
#
loop_
_entity_poly.entity_id
_entity_poly.type
_entity_poly.pdbx_seq_one_letter_code
_entity_poly.pdbx_strand_id
1 'polypeptide(L)' 'MQFDLLLKDNSVCSVGSFKIKTLFTPGHTPACVSYLINEKIIFTGDVLLMHDFGTGRCDFPGGSSNKCIIQLKKIVYITR' A
#
# COMPACT_ATOMS: atom_id res chain seq x y z
N MET A 1 -15.01 0.72 -17.74
CA MET A 1 -14.88 1.60 -16.57
C MET A 1 -13.86 2.66 -16.89
N GLN A 2 -14.19 3.93 -16.64
CA GLN A 2 -13.27 5.04 -16.78
C GLN A 2 -12.81 5.43 -15.37
N PHE A 3 -11.49 5.46 -15.16
CA PHE A 3 -10.89 5.97 -13.92
C PHE A 3 -10.49 7.41 -14.14
N ASP A 4 -10.79 8.30 -13.19
CA ASP A 4 -10.38 9.70 -13.25
C ASP A 4 -8.86 9.85 -13.11
N LEU A 5 -8.24 8.98 -12.30
CA LEU A 5 -6.81 8.97 -12.05
C LEU A 5 -6.28 7.55 -11.85
N LEU A 6 -5.23 7.22 -12.60
CA LEU A 6 -4.45 6.00 -12.41
C LEU A 6 -3.13 6.35 -11.71
N LEU A 7 -3.03 5.97 -10.44
CA LEU A 7 -1.86 6.25 -9.62
C LEU A 7 -0.75 5.23 -9.87
N LYS A 8 0.48 5.72 -10.05
CA LYS A 8 1.68 4.88 -10.17
C LYS A 8 2.47 4.91 -8.86
N ASP A 9 3.40 3.98 -8.70
CA ASP A 9 4.34 4.02 -7.58
C ASP A 9 5.03 5.40 -7.52
N ASN A 10 5.16 5.93 -6.30
CA ASN A 10 5.71 7.26 -6.01
C ASN A 10 4.95 8.46 -6.59
N SER A 11 3.77 8.28 -7.18
CA SER A 11 2.91 9.41 -7.55
C SER A 11 2.47 10.17 -6.30
N VAL A 12 2.56 11.50 -6.34
CA VAL A 12 2.16 12.38 -5.24
C VAL A 12 0.94 13.19 -5.67
N CYS A 13 -0.12 13.15 -4.89
CA CYS A 13 -1.26 14.04 -5.02
C CYS A 13 -1.40 14.92 -3.79
N SER A 14 -1.97 16.10 -3.97
CA SER A 14 -2.23 17.06 -2.89
C SER A 14 -3.72 17.14 -2.61
N VAL A 15 -4.10 17.06 -1.34
CA VAL A 15 -5.48 17.27 -0.88
C VAL A 15 -5.43 18.33 0.21
N GLY A 16 -5.78 19.57 -0.13
CA GLY A 16 -5.54 20.72 0.74
C GLY A 16 -4.05 20.85 1.07
N SER A 17 -3.71 20.84 2.37
CA SER A 17 -2.32 20.87 2.86
C SER A 17 -1.66 19.49 2.95
N PHE A 18 -2.37 18.41 2.68
CA PHE A 18 -1.83 17.05 2.74
C PHE A 18 -1.13 16.68 1.44
N LYS A 19 0.11 16.18 1.55
CA LYS A 19 0.82 15.49 0.48
C LYS A 19 0.64 13.99 0.66
N ILE A 20 0.03 13.34 -0.32
CA ILE A 20 -0.24 11.90 -0.31
C ILE A 20 0.65 11.26 -1.36
N LYS A 21 1.64 10.48 -0.91
CA LYS A 21 2.51 9.68 -1.79
C LYS A 21 1.95 8.27 -1.90
N THR A 22 1.73 7.82 -3.13
CA THR A 22 1.35 6.45 -3.45
C THR A 22 2.57 5.54 -3.34
N LEU A 23 2.43 4.45 -2.60
CA LEU A 23 3.39 3.35 -2.53
C LEU A 23 2.72 2.13 -3.16
N PHE A 24 3.27 1.62 -4.26
CA PHE A 24 2.77 0.39 -4.86
C PHE A 24 3.15 -0.79 -3.97
N THR A 25 2.13 -1.52 -3.49
CA THR A 25 2.27 -2.57 -2.48
C THR A 25 1.46 -3.82 -2.85
N PRO A 26 1.79 -4.46 -4.00
CA PRO A 26 1.07 -5.65 -4.46
C PRO A 26 1.32 -6.86 -3.54
N GLY A 27 0.34 -7.75 -3.46
CA GLY A 27 0.44 -8.97 -2.65
C GLY A 27 -0.93 -9.55 -2.37
N HIS A 28 -1.74 -8.81 -1.61
CA HIS A 28 -3.15 -9.14 -1.38
C HIS A 28 -3.93 -9.19 -2.71
N THR A 29 -3.76 -8.17 -3.55
CA THR A 29 -4.15 -8.14 -4.96
C THR A 29 -3.00 -7.56 -5.80
N PRO A 30 -3.01 -7.71 -7.15
CA PRO A 30 -1.95 -7.12 -7.99
C PRO A 30 -2.01 -5.59 -8.09
N ALA A 31 -3.09 -4.96 -7.63
CA ALA A 31 -3.32 -3.51 -7.73
C ALA A 31 -3.22 -2.77 -6.38
N CYS A 32 -2.91 -3.47 -5.28
CA CYS A 32 -2.81 -2.85 -3.97
C CYS A 32 -1.78 -1.70 -3.92
N VAL A 33 -2.18 -0.63 -3.25
CA VAL A 33 -1.35 0.53 -2.93
C VAL A 33 -1.50 0.87 -1.46
N SER A 34 -0.47 1.48 -0.90
CA SER A 34 -0.49 2.13 0.40
C SER A 34 -0.25 3.63 0.21
N TYR A 35 -0.78 4.46 1.11
CA TYR A 35 -0.68 5.91 1.01
C TYR A 35 0.13 6.47 2.17
N LEU A 36 1.26 7.10 1.87
CA LEU A 36 2.09 7.83 2.82
C LEU A 36 1.67 9.30 2.83
N ILE A 37 1.08 9.74 3.94
CA ILE A 37 0.60 11.11 4.14
C ILE A 37 1.63 11.90 4.92
N ASN A 38 2.05 13.04 4.36
CA ASN A 38 2.98 14.00 4.97
C ASN A 38 4.25 13.34 5.52
N GLU A 39 4.71 12.25 4.90
CA GLU A 39 5.88 11.48 5.32
C GLU A 39 5.80 10.93 6.76
N LYS A 40 4.59 10.83 7.34
CA LYS A 40 4.38 10.47 8.76
C LYS A 40 3.41 9.32 8.98
N ILE A 41 2.31 9.26 8.24
CA ILE A 41 1.24 8.28 8.45
C ILE A 41 1.10 7.43 7.21
N ILE A 42 1.01 6.10 7.37
CA ILE A 42 0.78 5.18 6.26
C ILE A 42 -0.59 4.52 6.39
N PHE A 43 -1.41 4.64 5.35
CA PHE A 43 -2.59 3.80 5.15
C PHE A 43 -2.16 2.57 4.36
N THR A 44 -2.11 1.41 5.03
CA THR A 44 -1.48 0.19 4.51
C THR A 44 -2.39 -0.63 3.60
N GLY A 45 -3.71 -0.45 3.68
CA GLY A 45 -4.68 -1.39 3.10
C GLY A 45 -4.52 -2.78 3.74
N ASP A 46 -4.79 -3.83 2.97
CA ASP A 46 -4.75 -5.21 3.47
C ASP A 46 -3.33 -5.83 3.51
N VAL A 47 -2.28 -5.04 3.31
CA VAL A 47 -0.90 -5.57 3.37
C VAL A 47 -0.49 -5.85 4.82
N LEU A 48 -0.77 -4.92 5.73
CA LEU A 48 -0.45 -5.00 7.16
C LEU A 48 -1.70 -4.67 7.97
N LEU A 49 -2.09 -5.60 8.85
CA LEU A 49 -3.19 -5.45 9.79
C LEU A 49 -2.63 -5.19 11.20
N MET A 50 -3.51 -5.17 12.20
CA MET A 50 -3.07 -5.11 13.59
C MET A 50 -2.14 -6.29 13.93
N HIS A 51 -1.23 -6.08 14.88
CA HIS A 51 -0.16 -7.03 15.19
C HIS A 51 -0.66 -8.43 15.57
N ASP A 52 -1.80 -8.50 16.24
CA ASP A 52 -2.52 -9.71 16.65
C ASP A 52 -3.30 -10.39 15.51
N PHE A 53 -3.53 -9.71 14.38
CA PHE A 53 -4.21 -10.24 13.20
C PHE A 53 -3.25 -10.59 12.05
N GLY A 54 -2.11 -9.90 11.95
CA GLY A 54 -1.08 -10.18 10.94
C GLY A 54 -1.32 -9.47 9.60
N THR A 55 -1.65 -10.24 8.56
CA THR A 55 -1.59 -9.77 7.15
C THR A 55 -2.82 -10.20 6.36
N GLY A 56 -3.20 -9.48 5.31
CA GLY A 56 -4.27 -9.90 4.42
C GLY A 56 -3.95 -11.19 3.64
N ARG A 57 -5.00 -11.91 3.23
CA ARG A 57 -4.91 -13.11 2.39
C ARG A 57 -4.28 -12.82 1.03
N CYS A 58 -3.71 -13.80 0.35
CA CYS A 58 -2.98 -13.59 -0.92
C CYS A 58 -3.40 -14.55 -2.05
N ASP A 59 -4.60 -15.11 -1.96
CA ASP A 59 -5.15 -16.15 -2.85
C ASP A 59 -6.19 -15.61 -3.83
N PHE A 60 -6.38 -14.29 -3.91
CA PHE A 60 -7.08 -13.68 -5.04
C PHE A 60 -6.32 -13.88 -6.37
N PRO A 61 -7.01 -13.79 -7.53
CA PRO A 61 -6.34 -13.80 -8.83
C PRO A 61 -5.22 -12.74 -8.92
N GLY A 62 -3.99 -13.19 -9.18
CA GLY A 62 -2.80 -12.33 -9.21
C GLY A 62 -2.22 -11.95 -7.84
N GLY A 63 -2.81 -12.43 -6.75
CA GLY A 63 -2.27 -12.35 -5.40
C GLY A 63 -0.98 -13.17 -5.23
N SER A 64 -0.14 -12.79 -4.27
CA SER A 64 1.13 -13.47 -4.00
C SER A 64 1.63 -13.17 -2.59
N SER A 65 1.75 -14.21 -1.76
CA SER A 65 2.34 -14.12 -0.42
C SER A 65 3.79 -13.65 -0.45
N ASN A 66 4.58 -14.10 -1.43
CA ASN A 66 5.96 -13.64 -1.63
C ASN A 66 6.03 -12.13 -1.87
N LYS A 67 5.14 -11.59 -2.73
CA LYS A 67 5.07 -10.13 -2.93
C LYS A 67 4.64 -9.43 -1.64
N CYS A 68 3.61 -9.94 -0.95
CA CYS A 68 3.13 -9.37 0.31
C CYS A 68 4.23 -9.25 1.36
N ILE A 69 5.04 -10.30 1.56
CA ILE A 69 6.18 -10.30 2.51
C ILE A 69 7.22 -9.22 2.14
N ILE A 70 7.50 -9.02 0.85
CA ILE A 70 8.41 -7.97 0.40
C ILE A 70 7.84 -6.58 0.74
N GLN A 71 6.54 -6.36 0.51
CA GLN A 71 5.90 -5.07 0.79
C GLN A 71 5.76 -4.79 2.28
N LEU A 72 5.49 -5.81 3.10
CA LEU A 72 5.50 -5.72 4.55
C LEU A 72 6.85 -5.22 5.07
N LYS A 73 7.96 -5.80 4.60
CA LYS A 73 9.31 -5.35 4.97
C LYS A 73 9.55 -3.90 4.55
N LYS A 74 9.10 -3.50 3.35
CA LYS A 74 9.19 -2.12 2.86
C LYS A 74 8.42 -1.15 3.75
N ILE A 75 7.16 -1.46 4.10
CA ILE A 75 6.31 -0.62 4.95
C ILE A 75 6.96 -0.46 6.33
N VAL A 76 7.35 -1.56 6.97
CA VAL A 76 7.98 -1.54 8.30
C VAL A 76 9.29 -0.75 8.28
N TYR A 77 10.06 -0.80 7.20
CA TYR A 77 11.28 0.00 7.05
C TYR A 77 11.00 1.50 6.94
N ILE A 78 9.96 1.91 6.21
CA ILE A 78 9.59 3.33 6.05
C ILE A 78 9.07 3.93 7.37
N THR A 79 8.43 3.11 8.22
CA THR A 79 7.88 3.56 9.50
C THR A 79 8.89 3.60 10.65
N ARG A 80 10.16 3.25 10.39
CA ARG A 80 11.26 3.41 11.36
C ARG A 80 11.87 4.80 11.23
#